data_AF-A0A939DQR5-F1
#
_entry.id   AF-A0A939DQR5-F1
#
_cell.length_a   1.000
_cell.length_b   1.000
_cell.length_c   1.000
_cell.angle_alpha   90.00
_cell.angle_beta   90.00
_cell.angle_gamma   90.00
#
_symmetry.space_group_name_H-M   'P 1'
#
loop_
_entity.id
_entity.type
_entity.pdbx_description
1 polymer ?
#
loop_
_entity_poly.entity_id
_entity_poly.type
_entity_poly.pdbx_seq_one_letter_code
_entity_poly.pdbx_strand_id
1 'polypeptide(L)'
;MKAEQIQAAARKALISAEPLYYSWPPERQEQLRASMEGKLQQKVDRVLLQELFGIDRPTEMVEDICKGLSTANKNSLNWARLLTCGIGRDWLFLNELMTEGTSLLDFDTLYDYDYQDYLYQQEFKKAQFPDYQGQNYYPMQHPLWLRLLIHEQFYYATLSSLAGYLVDQIEDKSDDWIQRLIPHEYVDGKDQGKQQADGFLLDFQVRANGLEKHLEELKQRWWQYTQRRWLELSRQFCDTPAAVHCKDRHEKDEQHRQFIFTNQRTLQALRWGHFLTDCKAIQADLSTVIELENQELTKAERWLKDTHQDIMDNFDPKVVKLKKKMKIVVAPGALDGLMGEDGDE
;
A
#
# COMPACT_ATOMS: atom_id res chain seq x y z
N MET A 1 6.15 18.04 17.44
CA MET A 1 7.56 18.51 17.48
C MET A 1 7.73 19.64 16.47
N LYS A 2 8.65 20.60 16.67
CA LYS A 2 8.85 21.71 15.71
C LYS A 2 9.69 21.25 14.52
N ALA A 3 9.41 21.75 13.32
CA ALA A 3 10.14 21.41 12.08
C ALA A 3 11.65 21.64 12.21
N GLU A 4 12.07 22.74 12.84
CA GLU A 4 13.49 23.07 13.07
C GLU A 4 14.23 22.00 13.89
N GLN A 5 13.56 21.41 14.89
CA GLN A 5 14.14 20.34 15.71
C GLN A 5 14.35 19.07 14.89
N ILE A 6 13.37 18.72 14.05
CA ILE A 6 13.42 17.57 13.15
C ILE A 6 14.55 17.74 12.13
N GLN A 7 14.66 18.91 11.51
CA GLN A 7 15.73 19.22 10.56
C GLN A 7 17.11 19.18 11.23
N ALA A 8 17.26 19.73 12.44
CA ALA A 8 18.51 19.70 13.18
C ALA A 8 18.94 18.26 13.52
N ALA A 9 18.00 17.42 13.95
CA ALA A 9 18.24 16.00 14.23
C ALA A 9 18.68 15.24 12.97
N ALA A 10 17.98 15.43 11.84
CA ALA A 10 18.34 14.82 10.56
C ALA A 10 19.74 15.25 10.09
N ARG A 11 20.09 16.53 10.25
CA ARG A 11 21.44 17.04 9.93
C ARG A 11 22.52 16.35 10.74
N LYS A 12 22.34 16.23 12.05
CA LYS A 12 23.27 15.52 12.94
C LYS A 12 23.38 14.04 12.58
N ALA A 13 22.27 13.39 12.25
CA ALA A 13 22.27 11.99 11.86
C ALA A 13 23.07 11.74 10.57
N LEU A 14 22.90 12.60 9.56
CA LEU A 14 23.69 12.53 8.31
C LEU A 14 25.19 12.80 8.53
N ILE A 15 25.55 13.79 9.36
CA ILE A 15 26.96 14.04 9.74
C ILE A 15 27.55 12.85 10.51
N SER A 16 26.75 12.21 11.36
CA SER A 16 27.16 11.01 12.08
C SER A 16 27.41 9.86 11.11
N ALA A 17 26.54 9.66 10.12
CA ALA A 17 26.73 8.67 9.06
C ALA A 17 27.99 8.95 8.23
N GLU A 18 28.14 10.19 7.78
CA GLU A 18 29.23 10.66 6.93
C GLU A 18 29.63 12.11 7.30
N PRO A 19 30.79 12.33 7.93
CA PRO A 19 31.20 13.65 8.41
C PRO A 19 31.33 14.72 7.31
N LEU A 20 31.64 14.31 6.08
CA LEU A 20 31.82 15.21 4.94
C LEU A 20 30.54 15.41 4.13
N TYR A 21 29.40 14.88 4.57
CA TYR A 21 28.16 14.86 3.80
C TYR A 21 27.80 16.23 3.19
N TYR A 22 27.76 17.28 4.01
CA TYR A 22 27.40 18.63 3.57
C TYR A 22 28.48 19.35 2.76
N SER A 23 29.67 18.76 2.62
CA SER A 23 30.72 19.25 1.72
C SER A 23 30.62 18.67 0.31
N TRP A 24 29.79 17.64 0.11
CA TRP A 24 29.63 16.99 -1.18
C TRP A 24 28.67 17.74 -2.12
N PRO A 25 28.78 17.54 -3.44
CA PRO A 25 27.77 17.99 -4.38
C PRO A 25 26.38 17.39 -4.06
N PRO A 26 25.27 18.10 -4.39
CA PRO A 26 23.91 17.64 -4.12
C PRO A 26 23.62 16.23 -4.64
N GLU A 27 24.14 15.87 -5.81
CA GLU A 27 23.93 14.57 -6.46
C GLU A 27 24.53 13.44 -5.62
N ARG A 28 25.73 13.65 -5.08
CA ARG A 28 26.38 12.67 -4.21
C ARG A 28 25.71 12.58 -2.83
N GLN A 29 25.19 13.71 -2.33
CA GLN A 29 24.39 13.70 -1.11
C GLN A 29 23.12 12.87 -1.29
N GLU A 30 22.45 13.00 -2.43
CA GLU A 30 21.24 12.26 -2.76
C GLU A 30 21.50 10.78 -2.98
N GLN A 31 22.57 10.41 -3.69
CA GLN A 31 22.99 9.01 -3.84
C GLN A 31 23.17 8.32 -2.48
N LEU A 32 23.84 8.98 -1.52
CA LEU A 32 23.97 8.41 -0.17
C LEU A 32 22.62 8.19 0.51
N ARG A 33 21.69 9.14 0.39
CA ARG A 33 20.35 9.02 0.99
C ARG A 33 19.57 7.86 0.36
N ALA A 34 19.62 7.74 -0.97
CA ALA A 34 18.87 6.75 -1.74
C ALA A 34 19.39 5.31 -1.54
N SER A 35 20.68 5.13 -1.26
CA SER A 35 21.31 3.81 -1.10
C SER A 35 21.65 3.47 0.34
N MET A 36 21.11 4.19 1.33
CA MET A 36 21.46 3.99 2.73
C MET A 36 20.82 2.71 3.27
N GLU A 37 21.65 1.77 3.72
CA GLU A 37 21.17 0.49 4.24
C GLU A 37 22.03 -0.06 5.39
N GLY A 38 21.55 -1.14 6.01
CA GLY A 38 22.26 -1.91 7.02
C GLY A 38 22.80 -1.05 8.18
N LYS A 39 24.07 -1.24 8.53
CA LYS A 39 24.71 -0.59 9.68
C LYS A 39 24.69 0.95 9.60
N LEU A 40 24.71 1.51 8.39
CA LEU A 40 24.69 2.95 8.21
C LEU A 40 23.31 3.54 8.55
N GLN A 41 22.25 2.91 8.05
CA GLN A 41 20.87 3.28 8.39
C GLN A 41 20.62 3.14 9.89
N GLN A 42 21.07 2.05 10.52
CA GLN A 42 20.90 1.86 11.96
C GLN A 42 21.65 2.93 12.79
N LYS A 43 22.80 3.42 12.30
CA LYS A 43 23.53 4.54 12.94
C LYS A 43 22.75 5.84 12.84
N VAL A 44 22.16 6.14 11.69
CA VAL A 44 21.27 7.30 11.49
C VAL A 44 20.09 7.22 12.45
N ASP A 45 19.38 6.09 12.47
CA ASP A 45 18.20 5.90 13.30
C ASP A 45 18.51 6.05 14.79
N ARG A 46 19.65 5.54 15.26
CA ARG A 46 20.09 5.74 16.66
C ARG A 46 20.24 7.22 16.99
N VAL A 47 20.88 8.00 16.12
CA VAL A 47 21.04 9.46 16.34
C VAL A 47 19.69 10.15 16.33
N LEU A 48 18.79 9.77 15.42
CA LEU A 48 17.44 10.33 15.40
C LEU A 48 16.67 10.05 16.70
N LEU A 49 16.71 8.82 17.21
CA LEU A 49 16.07 8.45 18.48
C LEU A 49 16.64 9.24 19.68
N GLN A 50 17.96 9.41 19.71
CA GLN A 50 18.63 10.20 20.74
C GLN A 50 18.25 11.68 20.67
N GLU A 51 18.29 12.28 19.49
CA GLU A 51 18.07 13.71 19.30
C GLU A 51 16.60 14.12 19.43
N LEU A 52 15.68 13.26 18.97
CA LEU A 52 14.24 13.56 18.99
C LEU A 52 13.60 13.21 20.33
N PHE A 53 14.06 12.15 21.00
CA PHE A 53 13.37 11.56 22.16
C PHE A 53 14.28 11.33 23.38
N GLY A 54 15.58 11.65 23.30
CA GLY A 54 16.52 11.38 24.38
C GLY A 54 16.79 9.89 24.61
N ILE A 55 16.46 9.03 23.63
CA ILE A 55 16.63 7.59 23.76
C ILE A 55 18.03 7.21 23.27
N ASP A 56 18.93 6.97 24.22
CA ASP A 56 20.29 6.49 23.95
C ASP A 56 20.38 4.98 24.23
N ARG A 57 20.30 4.18 23.16
CA ARG A 57 20.30 2.71 23.22
C ARG A 57 21.21 2.11 22.16
N PRO A 58 21.70 0.88 22.38
CA PRO A 58 22.49 0.16 21.39
C PRO A 58 21.75 0.04 20.06
N THR A 59 22.53 0.07 18.97
CA THR A 59 22.03 0.03 17.58
C THR A 59 21.17 -1.21 17.30
N GLU A 60 21.46 -2.33 17.95
CA GLU A 60 20.72 -3.59 17.83
C GLU A 60 19.31 -3.58 18.44
N MET A 61 18.97 -2.58 19.27
CA MET A 61 17.62 -2.43 19.85
C MET A 61 16.74 -1.43 19.11
N VAL A 62 17.26 -0.77 18.07
CA VAL A 62 16.60 0.36 17.40
C VAL A 62 15.25 -0.03 16.81
N GLU A 63 15.15 -1.19 16.15
CA GLU A 63 13.91 -1.64 15.52
C GLU A 63 12.79 -1.87 16.54
N ASP A 64 13.08 -2.55 17.64
CA ASP A 64 12.09 -2.83 18.68
C ASP A 64 11.63 -1.57 19.42
N ILE A 65 12.55 -0.63 19.63
CA ILE A 65 12.21 0.70 20.17
C ILE A 65 11.26 1.42 19.21
N CYS A 66 11.55 1.42 17.91
CA CYS A 66 10.70 2.08 16.91
C CYS A 66 9.28 1.49 16.88
N LYS A 67 9.13 0.17 17.06
CA LYS A 67 7.81 -0.50 17.12
C LYS A 67 6.98 0.02 18.30
N GLY A 68 7.60 0.22 19.46
CA GLY A 68 6.95 0.68 20.70
C GLY A 68 6.67 2.18 20.79
N LEU A 69 7.04 2.99 19.80
CA LEU A 69 6.74 4.42 19.80
C LEU A 69 5.24 4.70 19.62
N SER A 70 4.74 5.74 20.29
CA SER A 70 3.42 6.31 20.03
C SER A 70 3.33 6.85 18.59
N THR A 71 2.12 6.95 18.04
CA THR A 71 1.88 7.45 16.67
C THR A 71 2.51 8.83 16.42
N ALA A 72 2.35 9.78 17.33
CA ALA A 72 2.96 11.10 17.21
C ALA A 72 4.50 11.08 17.16
N ASN A 73 5.12 10.18 17.94
CA ASN A 73 6.56 9.98 17.91
C ASN A 73 7.00 9.27 16.63
N LYS A 74 6.23 8.27 16.15
CA LYS A 74 6.45 7.61 14.85
C LYS A 74 6.42 8.62 13.71
N ASN A 75 5.47 9.54 13.69
CA ASN A 75 5.39 10.60 12.66
C ASN A 75 6.59 11.54 12.70
N SER A 76 7.01 11.97 13.90
CA SER A 76 8.19 12.82 14.06
C SER A 76 9.47 12.11 13.61
N LEU A 77 9.61 10.81 13.93
CA LEU A 77 10.73 9.99 13.49
C LEU A 77 10.71 9.75 11.98
N ASN A 78 9.54 9.42 11.40
CA ASN A 78 9.39 9.18 9.98
C ASN A 78 9.66 10.44 9.15
N TRP A 79 9.28 11.62 9.66
CA TRP A 79 9.67 12.89 9.05
C TRP A 79 11.19 13.09 9.09
N ALA A 80 11.83 12.88 10.24
CA ALA A 80 13.28 13.01 10.33
C ALA A 80 14.00 12.00 9.41
N ARG A 81 13.52 10.74 9.36
CA ARG A 81 14.04 9.71 8.44
C ARG A 81 13.91 10.12 6.99
N LEU A 82 12.77 10.70 6.61
CA LEU A 82 12.54 11.20 5.25
C LEU A 82 13.63 12.20 4.83
N LEU A 83 14.09 13.06 5.74
CA LEU A 83 15.19 13.99 5.50
C LEU A 83 16.58 13.32 5.38
N THR A 84 16.68 12.04 5.72
CA THR A 84 17.92 11.26 5.66
C THR A 84 17.94 10.21 4.55
N CYS A 85 16.78 9.81 4.02
CA CYS A 85 16.66 8.80 2.96
C CYS A 85 15.86 9.26 1.72
N GLY A 86 15.15 10.39 1.80
CA GLY A 86 14.33 10.89 0.71
C GLY A 86 15.14 11.45 -0.47
N ILE A 87 14.54 11.38 -1.66
CA ILE A 87 15.11 11.85 -2.92
C ILE A 87 14.32 13.01 -3.53
N GLY A 88 14.93 13.72 -4.46
CA GLY A 88 14.31 14.81 -5.20
C GLY A 88 14.01 16.03 -4.34
N ARG A 89 13.30 16.98 -4.95
CA ARG A 89 12.91 18.24 -4.29
C ARG A 89 11.89 18.04 -3.18
N ASP A 90 11.09 16.99 -3.32
CA ASP A 90 9.96 16.70 -2.44
C ASP A 90 10.32 15.69 -1.34
N TRP A 91 11.59 15.31 -1.23
CA TRP A 91 12.09 14.33 -0.27
C TRP A 91 11.26 13.05 -0.29
N LEU A 92 11.05 12.49 -1.48
CA LEU A 92 10.21 11.34 -1.68
C LEU A 92 10.92 10.06 -1.23
N PHE A 93 10.21 9.19 -0.54
CA PHE A 93 10.66 7.85 -0.17
C PHE A 93 9.54 6.85 -0.42
N LEU A 94 9.81 5.83 -1.23
CA LEU A 94 8.87 4.74 -1.50
C LEU A 94 9.00 3.66 -0.43
N ASN A 95 7.87 3.24 0.14
CA ASN A 95 7.83 2.25 1.22
C ASN A 95 7.88 0.79 0.75
N GLU A 96 8.03 0.58 -0.55
CA GLU A 96 8.10 -0.74 -1.16
C GLU A 96 9.52 -1.31 -1.14
N LEU A 97 9.62 -2.64 -1.14
CA LEU A 97 10.89 -3.34 -1.28
C LEU A 97 11.42 -3.18 -2.70
N MET A 98 12.70 -2.81 -2.81
CA MET A 98 13.42 -2.80 -4.08
C MET A 98 14.45 -3.94 -4.10
N THR A 99 14.88 -4.32 -5.31
CA THR A 99 15.95 -5.31 -5.48
C THR A 99 17.24 -4.75 -4.86
N GLU A 100 18.06 -5.63 -4.29
CA GLU A 100 19.36 -5.27 -3.71
C GLU A 100 20.19 -4.42 -4.70
N GLY A 101 20.73 -3.30 -4.22
CA GLY A 101 21.51 -2.37 -5.03
C GLY A 101 20.71 -1.50 -6.01
N THR A 102 19.37 -1.54 -5.98
CA THR A 102 18.50 -0.66 -6.78
C THR A 102 17.89 0.42 -5.89
N SER A 103 17.74 1.63 -6.43
CA SER A 103 17.08 2.76 -5.80
C SER A 103 16.12 3.46 -6.76
N LEU A 104 15.30 4.39 -6.26
CA LEU A 104 14.46 5.23 -7.12
C LEU A 104 15.25 6.12 -8.10
N LEU A 105 16.55 6.33 -7.86
CA LEU A 105 17.41 7.10 -8.76
C LEU A 105 17.73 6.33 -10.05
N ASP A 106 17.50 5.02 -10.09
CA ASP A 106 17.70 4.19 -11.29
C ASP A 106 16.53 4.30 -12.28
N PHE A 107 15.49 5.07 -11.92
CA PHE A 107 14.28 5.27 -12.71
C PHE A 107 14.10 6.75 -13.01
N ASP A 108 13.96 7.10 -14.29
CA ASP A 108 13.72 8.49 -14.69
C ASP A 108 12.31 8.93 -14.32
N THR A 109 11.33 8.04 -14.48
CA THR A 109 9.91 8.31 -14.28
C THR A 109 9.22 7.27 -13.39
N LEU A 110 8.04 7.62 -12.89
CA LEU A 110 7.16 6.67 -12.20
C LEU A 110 6.78 5.50 -13.14
N TYR A 111 6.67 5.74 -14.44
CA TYR A 111 6.42 4.70 -15.43
C TYR A 111 7.55 3.66 -15.47
N ASP A 112 8.81 4.10 -15.47
CA ASP A 112 9.94 3.17 -15.58
C ASP A 112 9.97 2.20 -14.38
N TYR A 113 9.68 2.71 -13.18
CA TYR A 113 9.54 1.91 -11.97
C TYR A 113 8.37 0.91 -12.08
N ASP A 114 7.15 1.40 -12.37
CA ASP A 114 5.94 0.58 -12.43
C ASP A 114 6.01 -0.47 -13.55
N TYR A 115 6.62 -0.13 -14.69
CA TYR A 115 6.79 -1.04 -15.80
C TYR A 115 7.82 -2.13 -15.50
N GLN A 116 8.91 -1.82 -14.78
CA GLN A 116 9.86 -2.85 -14.34
C GLN A 116 9.20 -3.83 -13.36
N ASP A 117 8.40 -3.35 -12.41
CA ASP A 117 7.64 -4.24 -11.51
C ASP A 117 6.67 -5.13 -12.29
N TYR A 118 5.94 -4.55 -13.25
CA TYR A 118 5.09 -5.33 -14.15
C TYR A 118 5.86 -6.44 -14.87
N LEU A 119 7.04 -6.16 -15.44
CA LEU A 119 7.85 -7.18 -16.13
C LEU A 119 8.28 -8.29 -15.18
N TYR A 120 8.75 -7.94 -13.99
CA TYR A 120 9.12 -8.90 -12.95
C TYR A 120 7.93 -9.81 -12.59
N GLN A 121 6.74 -9.24 -12.39
CA GLN A 121 5.53 -10.02 -12.12
C GLN A 121 5.14 -10.93 -13.29
N GLN A 122 5.28 -10.48 -14.53
CA GLN A 122 5.00 -11.30 -15.72
C GLN A 122 5.94 -12.52 -15.79
N GLU A 123 7.23 -12.33 -15.53
CA GLU A 123 8.22 -13.40 -15.51
C GLU A 123 7.92 -14.41 -14.40
N PHE A 124 7.63 -13.92 -13.19
CA PHE A 124 7.25 -14.78 -12.07
C PHE A 124 5.98 -15.60 -12.38
N LYS A 125 4.92 -14.96 -12.91
CA LYS A 125 3.66 -15.64 -13.27
C LYS A 125 3.88 -16.69 -14.36
N LYS A 126 4.68 -16.40 -15.39
CA LYS A 126 5.04 -17.38 -16.44
C LYS A 126 5.79 -18.58 -15.87
N ALA A 127 6.70 -18.37 -14.92
CA ALA A 127 7.45 -19.45 -14.29
C ALA A 127 6.58 -20.34 -13.37
N GLN A 128 5.62 -19.74 -12.66
CA GLN A 128 4.77 -20.45 -11.69
C GLN A 128 3.54 -21.11 -12.32
N PHE A 129 3.00 -20.56 -13.41
CA PHE A 129 1.74 -20.99 -14.01
C PHE A 129 1.93 -21.31 -15.49
N PRO A 130 2.10 -22.59 -15.87
CA PRO A 130 2.39 -23.01 -17.25
C PRO A 130 1.34 -22.54 -18.29
N ASP A 131 0.09 -22.41 -17.88
CA ASP A 131 -1.01 -21.99 -18.76
C ASP A 131 -1.17 -20.47 -18.85
N TYR A 132 -0.33 -19.69 -18.16
CA TYR A 132 -0.42 -18.23 -18.13
C TYR A 132 -0.07 -17.62 -19.49
N GLN A 133 -1.04 -16.92 -20.09
CA GLN A 133 -0.91 -16.34 -21.44
C GLN A 133 -0.28 -14.94 -21.45
N GLY A 134 0.15 -14.42 -20.29
CA GLY A 134 0.55 -13.03 -20.16
C GLY A 134 -0.64 -12.07 -20.12
N GLN A 135 -0.37 -10.85 -19.68
CA GLN A 135 -1.36 -9.78 -19.61
C GLN A 135 -0.74 -8.48 -20.12
N ASN A 136 -1.52 -7.66 -20.83
CA ASN A 136 -1.06 -6.32 -21.23
C ASN A 136 -0.71 -5.47 -20.00
N TYR A 137 0.26 -4.57 -20.17
CA TYR A 137 0.57 -3.58 -19.16
C TYR A 137 -0.60 -2.61 -18.97
N TYR A 138 -0.96 -2.39 -17.71
CA TYR A 138 -1.82 -1.30 -17.26
C TYR A 138 -1.17 -0.66 -16.04
N PRO A 139 -1.22 0.67 -15.91
CA PRO A 139 -0.55 1.37 -14.82
C PRO A 139 -0.99 0.88 -13.45
N MET A 140 -0.03 0.70 -12.54
CA MET A 140 -0.26 0.52 -11.10
C MET A 140 -1.35 -0.50 -10.80
N GLN A 141 -1.06 -1.78 -11.10
CA GLN A 141 -1.97 -2.88 -10.75
C GLN A 141 -2.22 -2.93 -9.24
N HIS A 142 -1.24 -2.54 -8.44
CA HIS A 142 -1.34 -2.42 -7.00
C HIS A 142 -0.99 -0.99 -6.58
N PRO A 143 -1.67 -0.44 -5.55
CA PRO A 143 -1.31 0.86 -5.01
C PRO A 143 0.07 0.80 -4.36
N LEU A 144 0.81 1.90 -4.44
CA LEU A 144 2.12 2.05 -3.79
C LEU A 144 1.99 3.00 -2.61
N TRP A 145 2.72 2.72 -1.53
CA TRP A 145 2.79 3.63 -0.39
C TRP A 145 4.10 4.42 -0.40
N LEU A 146 4.03 5.72 -0.13
CA LEU A 146 5.22 6.57 -0.04
C LEU A 146 5.09 7.63 1.04
N ARG A 147 6.21 8.27 1.33
CA ARG A 147 6.34 9.44 2.20
C ARG A 147 6.96 10.57 1.40
N LEU A 148 6.52 11.79 1.65
CA LEU A 148 7.04 12.98 0.98
C LEU A 148 6.81 14.24 1.80
N LEU A 149 7.48 15.32 1.41
CA LEU A 149 7.20 16.66 1.90
C LEU A 149 6.33 17.45 0.92
N ILE A 150 5.21 17.95 1.42
CA ILE A 150 4.33 18.85 0.67
C ILE A 150 4.33 20.19 1.42
N HIS A 151 4.86 21.24 0.80
CA HIS A 151 5.04 22.56 1.44
C HIS A 151 5.74 22.46 2.81
N GLU A 152 6.85 21.71 2.85
CA GLU A 152 7.65 21.44 4.07
C GLU A 152 6.95 20.66 5.19
N GLN A 153 5.74 20.14 4.95
CA GLN A 153 5.03 19.28 5.88
C GLN A 153 5.16 17.81 5.48
N PHE A 154 5.29 16.93 6.46
CA PHE A 154 5.36 15.49 6.25
C PHE A 154 3.99 14.90 5.91
N TYR A 155 3.93 14.14 4.81
CA TYR A 155 2.75 13.41 4.36
C TYR A 155 3.10 11.94 4.16
N TYR A 156 2.17 11.08 4.56
CA TYR A 156 2.02 9.78 3.93
C TYR A 156 1.25 9.98 2.62
N ALA A 157 1.50 9.12 1.65
CA ALA A 157 0.75 9.15 0.40
C ALA A 157 0.56 7.76 -0.18
N THR A 158 -0.57 7.62 -0.88
CA THR A 158 -0.87 6.43 -1.67
C THR A 158 -0.94 6.82 -3.13
N LEU A 159 -0.22 6.09 -3.96
CA LEU A 159 -0.25 6.20 -5.40
C LEU A 159 -1.14 5.09 -5.96
N SER A 160 -2.10 5.43 -6.82
CA SER A 160 -2.93 4.43 -7.49
C SER A 160 -3.27 4.85 -8.91
N SER A 161 -3.54 3.85 -9.77
CA SER A 161 -4.25 4.13 -11.02
C SER A 161 -5.71 4.48 -10.74
N LEU A 162 -6.36 5.21 -11.64
CA LEU A 162 -7.79 5.51 -11.53
C LEU A 162 -8.63 4.23 -11.51
N ALA A 163 -8.27 3.22 -12.30
CA ALA A 163 -8.93 1.92 -12.27
C ALA A 163 -8.74 1.21 -10.93
N GLY A 164 -7.51 1.18 -10.39
CA GLY A 164 -7.22 0.63 -9.06
C GLY A 164 -8.01 1.34 -7.98
N TYR A 165 -7.96 2.67 -7.94
CA TYR A 165 -8.72 3.50 -6.99
C TYR A 165 -10.21 3.15 -6.97
N LEU A 166 -10.86 3.11 -8.14
CA LEU A 166 -12.30 2.85 -8.22
C LEU A 166 -12.65 1.44 -7.74
N VAL A 167 -11.78 0.46 -8.02
CA VAL A 167 -11.97 -0.93 -7.55
C VAL A 167 -11.73 -1.04 -6.05
N ASP A 168 -10.72 -0.36 -5.51
CA ASP A 168 -10.49 -0.29 -4.06
C ASP A 168 -11.73 0.30 -3.35
N GLN A 169 -12.32 1.37 -3.89
CA GLN A 169 -13.55 1.94 -3.32
C GLN A 169 -14.75 0.98 -3.40
N ILE A 170 -14.83 0.15 -4.44
CA ILE A 170 -15.84 -0.91 -4.55
C ILE A 170 -15.59 -2.00 -3.49
N GLU A 171 -14.35 -2.42 -3.30
CA GLU A 171 -13.96 -3.43 -2.32
C GLU A 171 -14.19 -2.95 -0.89
N ASP A 172 -13.85 -1.69 -0.57
CA ASP A 172 -14.10 -1.03 0.72
C ASP A 172 -15.58 -1.08 1.14
N LYS A 173 -16.52 -1.09 0.18
CA LYS A 173 -17.97 -1.19 0.44
C LYS A 173 -18.52 -2.60 0.35
N SER A 174 -17.75 -3.52 -0.22
CA SER A 174 -18.25 -4.85 -0.58
C SER A 174 -18.61 -5.69 0.65
N ASP A 175 -17.82 -5.61 1.72
CA ASP A 175 -18.08 -6.36 2.94
C ASP A 175 -19.42 -5.96 3.57
N ASP A 176 -19.70 -4.66 3.66
CA ASP A 176 -20.99 -4.14 4.13
C ASP A 176 -22.16 -4.63 3.27
N TRP A 177 -22.01 -4.62 1.94
CA TRP A 177 -23.08 -5.06 1.05
C TRP A 177 -23.31 -6.56 1.14
N ILE A 178 -22.26 -7.36 1.14
CA ILE A 178 -22.33 -8.83 1.28
C ILE A 178 -22.92 -9.19 2.63
N GLN A 179 -22.51 -8.52 3.72
CA GLN A 179 -23.05 -8.72 5.06
C GLN A 179 -24.55 -8.43 5.14
N ARG A 180 -25.04 -7.40 4.43
CA ARG A 180 -26.48 -7.09 4.36
C ARG A 180 -27.26 -8.14 3.56
N LEU A 181 -26.68 -8.71 2.51
CA LEU A 181 -27.33 -9.71 1.66
C LEU A 181 -27.36 -11.09 2.34
N ILE A 182 -26.22 -11.52 2.89
CA ILE A 182 -26.08 -12.77 3.63
C ILE A 182 -25.34 -12.47 4.95
N PRO A 183 -26.08 -12.23 6.04
CA PRO A 183 -25.48 -12.03 7.36
C PRO A 183 -24.64 -13.23 7.77
N HIS A 184 -23.39 -12.96 8.12
CA HIS A 184 -22.45 -14.00 8.54
C HIS A 184 -21.49 -13.52 9.63
N GLU A 185 -20.87 -14.48 10.29
CA GLU A 185 -19.84 -14.26 11.30
C GLU A 185 -18.68 -15.23 11.07
N TYR A 186 -17.47 -14.78 11.36
CA TYR A 186 -16.31 -15.66 11.46
C TYR A 186 -16.26 -16.23 12.88
N VAL A 187 -16.16 -17.54 13.00
CA VAL A 187 -16.06 -18.27 14.26
C VAL A 187 -14.84 -19.17 14.25
N ASP A 188 -14.30 -19.43 15.43
CA ASP A 188 -13.17 -20.34 15.58
C ASP A 188 -13.55 -21.76 15.14
N GLY A 189 -12.71 -22.31 14.27
CA GLY A 189 -12.73 -23.71 13.91
C GLY A 189 -12.06 -24.58 14.97
N LYS A 190 -12.26 -25.88 14.84
CA LYS A 190 -11.79 -26.89 15.81
C LYS A 190 -10.27 -26.95 15.96
N ASP A 191 -9.54 -26.43 14.97
CA ASP A 191 -8.08 -26.44 14.93
C ASP A 191 -7.47 -25.06 15.20
N GLN A 192 -8.29 -24.07 15.56
CA GLN A 192 -7.84 -22.70 15.86
C GLN A 192 -6.79 -22.69 16.97
N GLY A 193 -5.69 -21.97 16.74
CA GLY A 193 -4.61 -21.80 17.71
C GLY A 193 -3.76 -23.05 17.96
N LYS A 194 -4.02 -24.17 17.26
CA LYS A 194 -3.19 -25.38 17.40
C LYS A 194 -1.78 -25.11 16.89
N GLN A 195 -0.78 -25.43 17.71
CA GLN A 195 0.62 -25.32 17.29
C GLN A 195 0.92 -26.19 16.06
N GLN A 196 1.72 -25.62 15.17
CA GLN A 196 2.40 -26.28 14.06
C GLN A 196 3.90 -25.99 14.20
N ALA A 197 4.74 -26.69 13.44
CA ALA A 197 6.20 -26.61 13.58
C ALA A 197 6.74 -25.16 13.57
N ASP A 198 6.15 -24.29 12.76
CA ASP A 198 6.61 -22.91 12.56
C ASP A 198 5.59 -21.85 13.00
N GLY A 199 4.64 -22.18 13.89
CA GLY A 199 3.62 -21.22 14.33
C GLY A 199 2.35 -21.83 14.91
N PHE A 200 1.22 -21.12 14.74
CA PHE A 200 -0.10 -21.62 15.12
C PHE A 200 -1.05 -21.57 13.93
N LEU A 201 -2.01 -22.50 13.91
CA LEU A 201 -3.00 -22.58 12.85
C LEU A 201 -4.09 -21.53 13.06
N LEU A 202 -4.36 -20.73 12.03
CA LEU A 202 -5.62 -19.98 11.93
C LEU A 202 -6.64 -20.82 11.17
N ASP A 203 -7.62 -21.35 11.90
CA ASP A 203 -8.79 -22.07 11.41
C ASP A 203 -10.02 -21.24 11.72
N PHE A 204 -10.37 -20.31 10.82
CA PHE A 204 -11.65 -19.60 10.88
C PHE A 204 -12.68 -20.30 10.02
N GLN A 205 -13.89 -20.44 10.55
CA GLN A 205 -15.06 -20.92 9.84
C GLN A 205 -16.07 -19.80 9.70
N VAL A 206 -16.81 -19.80 8.60
CA VAL A 206 -17.90 -18.85 8.40
C VAL A 206 -19.20 -19.51 8.81
N ARG A 207 -19.98 -18.85 9.66
CA ARG A 207 -21.36 -19.20 9.97
C ARG A 207 -22.27 -18.19 9.27
N ALA A 208 -23.14 -18.67 8.40
CA ALA A 208 -24.06 -17.87 7.60
C ALA A 208 -25.48 -18.46 7.66
N ASN A 209 -25.87 -19.03 8.81
CA ASN A 209 -27.20 -19.59 9.06
C ASN A 209 -27.67 -20.62 8.00
N GLY A 210 -26.76 -21.48 7.52
CA GLY A 210 -27.06 -22.47 6.49
C GLY A 210 -26.82 -21.98 5.05
N LEU A 211 -26.40 -20.73 4.87
CA LEU A 211 -26.07 -20.12 3.57
C LEU A 211 -24.56 -20.06 3.30
N GLU A 212 -23.73 -20.80 4.04
CA GLU A 212 -22.27 -20.72 3.96
C GLU A 212 -21.76 -20.94 2.53
N LYS A 213 -22.37 -21.90 1.81
CA LYS A 213 -22.02 -22.19 0.41
C LYS A 213 -22.52 -21.13 -0.58
N HIS A 214 -23.65 -20.50 -0.30
CA HIS A 214 -24.15 -19.39 -1.14
C HIS A 214 -23.26 -18.17 -0.96
N LEU A 215 -22.83 -17.89 0.27
CA LEU A 215 -21.87 -16.84 0.58
C LEU A 215 -20.51 -17.10 -0.09
N GLU A 216 -20.01 -18.34 -0.06
CA GLU A 216 -18.78 -18.69 -0.75
C GLU A 216 -18.89 -18.48 -2.27
N GLU A 217 -20.01 -18.89 -2.88
CA GLU A 217 -20.26 -18.66 -4.31
C GLU A 217 -20.37 -17.17 -4.63
N LEU A 218 -21.07 -16.39 -3.80
CA LEU A 218 -21.20 -14.94 -3.96
C LEU A 218 -19.84 -14.25 -3.88
N LYS A 219 -19.04 -14.53 -2.85
CA LYS A 219 -17.67 -13.99 -2.70
C LYS A 219 -16.78 -14.39 -3.87
N GLN A 220 -16.89 -15.62 -4.36
CA GLN A 220 -16.13 -16.07 -5.53
C GLN A 220 -16.51 -15.31 -6.80
N ARG A 221 -17.81 -15.17 -7.09
CA ARG A 221 -18.27 -14.43 -8.28
C ARG A 221 -17.96 -12.94 -8.15
N TRP A 222 -18.05 -12.39 -6.94
CA TRP A 222 -17.67 -11.01 -6.65
C TRP A 222 -16.19 -10.75 -6.95
N TRP A 223 -15.29 -11.62 -6.48
CA TRP A 223 -13.87 -11.53 -6.80
C TRP A 223 -13.62 -11.57 -8.32
N GLN A 224 -14.31 -12.43 -9.06
CA GLN A 224 -14.21 -12.45 -10.53
C GLN A 224 -14.73 -11.16 -11.16
N TYR A 225 -15.81 -10.59 -10.61
CA TYR A 225 -16.37 -9.31 -11.04
C TYR A 225 -15.37 -8.16 -10.84
N THR A 226 -14.76 -8.02 -9.65
CA THR A 226 -13.82 -6.92 -9.38
C THR A 226 -12.58 -7.01 -10.26
N GLN A 227 -12.03 -8.22 -10.46
CA GLN A 227 -10.90 -8.44 -11.37
C GLN A 227 -11.22 -8.08 -12.82
N ARG A 228 -12.39 -8.49 -13.33
CA ARG A 228 -12.84 -8.13 -14.68
C ARG A 228 -13.08 -6.62 -14.79
N ARG A 229 -13.70 -6.02 -13.77
CA ARG A 229 -14.03 -4.60 -13.77
C ARG A 229 -12.78 -3.73 -13.75
N TRP A 230 -11.77 -4.11 -12.97
CA TRP A 230 -10.45 -3.47 -13.01
C TRP A 230 -9.89 -3.47 -14.42
N LEU A 231 -9.89 -4.62 -15.11
CA LEU A 231 -9.36 -4.72 -16.48
C LEU A 231 -10.14 -3.87 -17.50
N GLU A 232 -11.47 -3.84 -17.39
CA GLU A 232 -12.35 -3.02 -18.24
C GLU A 232 -12.07 -1.52 -18.04
N LEU A 233 -11.98 -1.07 -16.80
CA LEU A 233 -11.65 0.32 -16.44
C LEU A 233 -10.24 0.70 -16.91
N SER A 234 -9.25 -0.16 -16.66
CA SER A 234 -7.87 0.06 -17.11
C SER A 234 -7.77 0.22 -18.62
N ARG A 235 -8.53 -0.57 -19.39
CA ARG A 235 -8.64 -0.40 -20.86
C ARG A 235 -9.31 0.90 -21.24
N GLN A 236 -10.43 1.24 -20.60
CA GLN A 236 -11.18 2.45 -20.88
C GLN A 236 -10.33 3.71 -20.67
N PHE A 237 -9.48 3.72 -19.64
CA PHE A 237 -8.67 4.89 -19.32
C PHE A 237 -7.39 5.03 -20.15
N CYS A 238 -6.99 4.03 -20.95
CA CYS A 238 -5.85 4.17 -21.87
C CYS A 238 -5.99 5.35 -22.82
N ASP A 239 -7.22 5.68 -23.22
CA ASP A 239 -7.50 6.72 -24.21
C ASP A 239 -7.84 8.09 -23.59
N THR A 240 -7.85 8.20 -22.26
CA THR A 240 -8.12 9.49 -21.60
C THR A 240 -6.92 10.43 -21.65
N PRO A 241 -7.13 11.75 -21.51
CA PRO A 241 -6.03 12.69 -21.30
C PRO A 241 -5.21 12.30 -20.06
N ALA A 242 -3.90 12.54 -20.12
CA ALA A 242 -3.03 12.36 -18.96
C ALA A 242 -3.40 13.36 -17.87
N ALA A 243 -3.75 12.86 -16.69
CA ALA A 243 -4.07 13.69 -15.53
C ALA A 243 -3.70 13.01 -14.21
N VAL A 244 -3.48 13.85 -13.20
CA VAL A 244 -3.33 13.48 -11.79
C VAL A 244 -4.48 14.09 -11.00
N HIS A 245 -5.14 13.29 -10.17
CA HIS A 245 -6.12 13.79 -9.20
C HIS A 245 -5.58 13.57 -7.79
N CYS A 246 -5.84 14.52 -6.90
CA CYS A 246 -5.37 14.47 -5.51
C CYS A 246 -6.56 14.49 -4.56
N LYS A 247 -6.57 13.59 -3.57
CA LYS A 247 -7.56 13.54 -2.49
C LYS A 247 -6.82 13.52 -1.15
N ASP A 248 -7.01 14.55 -0.35
CA ASP A 248 -6.44 14.60 1.00
C ASP A 248 -7.36 13.89 1.99
N ARG A 249 -6.75 13.12 2.88
CA ARG A 249 -7.40 12.52 4.05
C ARG A 249 -6.65 12.99 5.29
N HIS A 250 -7.42 13.44 6.28
CA HIS A 250 -6.90 13.84 7.58
C HIS A 250 -7.46 12.87 8.61
N GLU A 251 -6.60 11.98 9.11
CA GLU A 251 -6.97 11.06 10.19
C GLU A 251 -6.16 11.44 11.44
N LYS A 252 -6.86 11.96 12.45
CA LYS A 252 -6.28 12.40 13.74
C LYS A 252 -5.03 13.29 13.58
N ASP A 253 -3.86 12.67 13.65
CA ASP A 253 -2.53 13.28 13.67
C ASP A 253 -1.69 12.99 12.40
N GLU A 254 -2.30 12.36 11.39
CA GLU A 254 -1.64 11.95 10.15
C GLU A 254 -2.19 12.70 8.94
N GLN A 255 -1.26 13.26 8.18
CA GLN A 255 -1.52 13.88 6.89
C GLN A 255 -1.34 12.82 5.81
N HIS A 256 -2.41 12.50 5.09
CA HIS A 256 -2.39 11.54 4.00
C HIS A 256 -2.88 12.18 2.69
N ARG A 257 -2.13 11.99 1.60
CA ARG A 257 -2.55 12.39 0.25
C ARG A 257 -2.63 11.18 -0.66
N GLN A 258 -3.77 11.01 -1.30
CA GLN A 258 -3.94 10.04 -2.37
C GLN A 258 -3.70 10.72 -3.72
N PHE A 259 -2.80 10.16 -4.53
CA PHE A 259 -2.56 10.57 -5.92
C PHE A 259 -3.13 9.49 -6.84
N ILE A 260 -4.02 9.91 -7.73
CA ILE A 260 -4.78 9.04 -8.62
C ILE A 260 -4.41 9.35 -10.06
N PHE A 261 -3.84 8.38 -10.75
CA PHE A 261 -3.29 8.54 -12.10
C PHE A 261 -4.20 7.94 -13.16
N THR A 262 -4.51 8.71 -14.20
CA THR A 262 -5.46 8.25 -15.21
C THR A 262 -4.92 7.10 -16.07
N ASN A 263 -3.67 7.18 -16.54
CA ASN A 263 -3.14 6.23 -17.51
C ASN A 263 -1.61 6.26 -17.61
N GLN A 264 -1.05 5.44 -18.52
CA GLN A 264 0.38 5.30 -18.73
C GLN A 264 1.06 6.63 -19.07
N ARG A 265 0.42 7.50 -19.87
CA ARG A 265 0.99 8.79 -20.25
C ARG A 265 1.13 9.71 -19.03
N THR A 266 0.25 9.58 -18.04
CA THR A 266 0.41 10.25 -16.74
C THR A 266 1.71 9.82 -16.08
N LEU A 267 1.95 8.53 -15.89
CA LEU A 267 3.15 8.03 -15.21
C LEU A 267 4.44 8.43 -15.94
N GLN A 268 4.43 8.42 -17.28
CA GLN A 268 5.55 8.85 -18.12
C GLN A 268 5.89 10.34 -17.97
N ALA A 269 4.93 11.16 -17.54
CA ALA A 269 5.15 12.59 -17.33
C ALA A 269 5.71 12.92 -15.94
N LEU A 270 5.79 11.95 -15.01
CA LEU A 270 6.16 12.18 -13.62
C LEU A 270 7.57 11.69 -13.32
N ARG A 271 8.51 12.61 -13.15
CA ARG A 271 9.89 12.29 -12.75
C ARG A 271 9.99 12.26 -11.23
N TRP A 272 10.68 11.27 -10.67
CA TRP A 272 10.83 11.14 -9.20
C TRP A 272 11.46 12.39 -8.56
N GLY A 273 12.50 12.95 -9.19
CA GLY A 273 13.17 14.16 -8.70
C GLY A 273 12.31 15.44 -8.70
N HIS A 274 11.19 15.43 -9.44
CA HIS A 274 10.30 16.58 -9.66
C HIS A 274 8.83 16.24 -9.39
N PHE A 275 8.57 15.17 -8.63
CA PHE A 275 7.28 14.51 -8.54
C PHE A 275 6.09 15.47 -8.33
N LEU A 276 6.13 16.33 -7.31
CA LEU A 276 5.02 17.26 -7.02
C LEU A 276 4.88 18.35 -8.09
N THR A 277 6.00 18.81 -8.65
CA THR A 277 5.98 19.82 -9.73
C THR A 277 5.34 19.26 -10.98
N ASP A 278 5.73 18.04 -11.37
CA ASP A 278 5.19 17.35 -12.53
C ASP A 278 3.71 16.98 -12.30
N CYS A 279 3.34 16.53 -11.09
CA CYS A 279 1.93 16.28 -10.73
C CYS A 279 1.07 17.53 -10.90
N LYS A 280 1.55 18.68 -10.40
CA LYS A 280 0.84 19.96 -10.49
C LYS A 280 0.63 20.41 -11.94
N ALA A 281 1.58 20.10 -12.83
CA ALA A 281 1.52 20.50 -14.23
C ALA A 281 0.36 19.84 -15.00
N ILE A 282 -0.06 18.64 -14.58
CA ILE A 282 -1.14 17.86 -15.20
C ILE A 282 -2.27 17.55 -14.21
N GLN A 283 -2.40 18.35 -13.15
CA GLN A 283 -3.43 18.15 -12.14
C GLN A 283 -4.81 18.49 -12.71
N ALA A 284 -5.78 17.60 -12.50
CA ALA A 284 -7.17 17.78 -12.88
C ALA A 284 -8.09 17.80 -11.65
N ASP A 285 -9.33 18.24 -11.86
CA ASP A 285 -10.32 18.38 -10.81
C ASP A 285 -10.81 17.01 -10.29
N LEU A 286 -10.92 16.87 -8.97
CA LEU A 286 -11.31 15.63 -8.31
C LEU A 286 -12.80 15.29 -8.51
N SER A 287 -13.66 16.25 -8.85
CA SER A 287 -15.10 16.01 -9.05
C SER A 287 -15.38 14.94 -10.09
N THR A 288 -14.56 14.88 -11.15
CA THR A 288 -14.66 13.85 -12.19
C THR A 288 -14.45 12.44 -11.63
N VAL A 289 -13.50 12.27 -10.71
CA VAL A 289 -13.24 11.00 -10.03
C VAL A 289 -14.39 10.66 -9.08
N ILE A 290 -14.90 11.64 -8.33
CA ILE A 290 -16.04 11.45 -7.41
C ILE A 290 -17.30 11.03 -8.18
N GLU A 291 -17.56 11.62 -9.34
CA GLU A 291 -18.69 11.22 -10.18
C GLU A 291 -18.54 9.78 -10.67
N LEU A 292 -17.36 9.42 -11.19
CA LEU A 292 -17.06 8.06 -11.63
C LEU A 292 -17.16 7.06 -10.48
N GLU A 293 -16.65 7.39 -9.31
CA GLU A 293 -16.74 6.57 -8.09
C GLU A 293 -18.21 6.25 -7.77
N ASN A 294 -19.08 7.26 -7.71
CA ASN A 294 -20.50 7.06 -7.43
C ASN A 294 -21.19 6.18 -8.49
N GLN A 295 -20.86 6.37 -9.77
CA GLN A 295 -21.40 5.57 -10.86
C GLN A 295 -20.96 4.10 -10.74
N GLU A 296 -19.68 3.85 -10.47
CA GLU A 296 -19.12 2.50 -10.37
C GLU A 296 -19.60 1.77 -9.10
N LEU A 297 -19.72 2.47 -7.96
CA LEU A 297 -20.34 1.93 -6.74
C LEU A 297 -21.78 1.51 -6.99
N THR A 298 -22.58 2.36 -7.66
CA THR A 298 -23.98 2.03 -7.99
C THR A 298 -24.10 0.81 -8.90
N LYS A 299 -23.22 0.69 -9.91
CA LYS A 299 -23.18 -0.47 -10.81
C LYS A 299 -22.79 -1.74 -10.05
N ALA A 300 -21.77 -1.65 -9.20
CA ALA A 300 -21.26 -2.78 -8.44
C ALA A 300 -22.28 -3.29 -7.41
N GLU A 301 -22.94 -2.40 -6.68
CA GLU A 301 -24.00 -2.78 -5.74
C GLU A 301 -25.18 -3.46 -6.46
N ARG A 302 -25.60 -2.92 -7.61
CA ARG A 302 -26.65 -3.55 -8.43
C ARG A 302 -26.23 -4.94 -8.90
N TRP A 303 -25.03 -5.06 -9.45
CA TRP A 303 -24.50 -6.33 -9.91
C TRP A 303 -24.47 -7.38 -8.78
N LEU A 304 -24.08 -6.97 -7.57
CA LEU A 304 -24.02 -7.84 -6.41
C LEU A 304 -25.43 -8.31 -5.98
N LYS A 305 -26.42 -7.41 -5.98
CA LYS A 305 -27.82 -7.74 -5.71
C LYS A 305 -28.40 -8.72 -6.72
N ASP A 306 -28.17 -8.47 -8.01
CA ASP A 306 -28.65 -9.33 -9.09
C ASP A 306 -27.99 -10.72 -9.02
N THR A 307 -26.68 -10.75 -8.76
CA THR A 307 -25.92 -12.00 -8.62
C THR A 307 -26.33 -12.78 -7.37
N HIS A 308 -26.61 -12.10 -6.27
CA HIS A 308 -27.16 -12.73 -5.07
C HIS A 308 -28.51 -13.37 -5.37
N GLN A 309 -29.42 -12.66 -6.05
CA GLN A 309 -30.72 -13.21 -6.41
C GLN A 309 -30.59 -14.46 -7.31
N ASP A 310 -29.73 -14.41 -8.32
CA ASP A 310 -29.43 -15.57 -9.18
C ASP A 310 -28.91 -16.77 -8.38
N ILE A 311 -28.00 -16.53 -7.43
CA ILE A 311 -27.48 -17.58 -6.56
C ILE A 311 -28.60 -18.18 -5.70
N MET A 312 -29.46 -17.36 -5.10
CA MET A 312 -30.57 -17.85 -4.28
C MET A 312 -31.58 -18.67 -5.07
N ASP A 313 -31.80 -18.32 -6.35
CA ASP A 313 -32.79 -18.99 -7.20
C ASP A 313 -32.23 -20.24 -7.90
N ASN A 314 -30.95 -20.25 -8.28
CA ASN A 314 -30.40 -21.22 -9.24
C ASN A 314 -29.20 -22.03 -8.74
N PHE A 315 -28.53 -21.64 -7.65
CA PHE A 315 -27.34 -22.34 -7.18
C PHE A 315 -27.69 -23.61 -6.39
N ASP A 316 -27.13 -24.76 -6.76
CA ASP A 316 -27.20 -25.97 -5.95
C ASP A 316 -26.00 -26.08 -5.00
N PRO A 317 -26.19 -25.88 -3.68
CA PRO A 317 -25.11 -25.97 -2.70
C PRO A 317 -24.54 -27.39 -2.55
N LYS A 318 -25.15 -28.42 -3.15
CA LYS A 318 -24.59 -29.78 -3.15
C LYS A 318 -23.46 -29.96 -4.16
N VAL A 319 -23.36 -29.07 -5.16
CA VAL A 319 -22.27 -29.10 -6.14
C VAL A 319 -21.00 -28.52 -5.50
N VAL A 320 -20.06 -29.39 -5.13
CA VAL A 320 -18.80 -28.99 -4.50
C VAL A 320 -17.76 -28.72 -5.58
N LYS A 321 -17.31 -27.46 -5.69
CA LYS A 321 -16.12 -27.13 -6.49
C LYS A 321 -14.88 -27.65 -5.76
N LEU A 322 -14.07 -28.47 -6.42
CA LEU A 322 -12.79 -28.92 -5.88
C LEU A 322 -11.84 -27.71 -5.79
N LYS A 323 -11.59 -27.24 -4.57
CA LYS A 323 -10.60 -26.21 -4.28
C LYS A 323 -9.47 -26.81 -3.46
N LYS A 324 -8.23 -26.40 -3.76
CA LYS A 324 -7.09 -26.74 -2.91
C LYS A 324 -7.28 -26.05 -1.56
N LYS A 325 -7.53 -26.84 -0.50
CA LYS A 325 -7.55 -26.31 0.86
C LYS A 325 -6.14 -25.91 1.26
N MET A 326 -5.95 -24.64 1.53
CA MET A 326 -4.71 -24.10 2.08
C MET A 326 -4.84 -24.02 3.60
N LYS A 327 -3.79 -24.43 4.32
CA LYS A 327 -3.68 -24.17 5.76
C LYS A 327 -2.96 -22.84 5.94
N ILE A 328 -3.52 -21.97 6.77
CA ILE A 328 -2.88 -20.71 7.14
C ILE A 328 -2.15 -20.96 8.46
N VAL A 329 -0.83 -21.06 8.39
CA VAL A 329 0.05 -21.14 9.57
C VAL A 329 0.63 -19.76 9.78
N VAL A 330 0.39 -19.20 10.96
CA VAL A 330 0.87 -17.87 11.33
C VAL A 330 2.10 -18.03 12.21
N ALA A 331 3.18 -17.38 11.80
CA ALA A 331 4.43 -17.37 12.54
C ALA A 331 4.25 -16.67 13.90
N PRO A 332 5.00 -17.08 14.95
CA PRO A 332 4.98 -16.39 16.23
C PRO A 332 5.27 -14.90 16.07
N GLY A 333 4.45 -14.05 16.70
CA GLY A 333 4.58 -12.58 16.66
C GLY A 333 4.09 -11.91 15.37
N ALA A 334 3.61 -12.65 14.36
CA ALA A 334 3.14 -12.06 13.11
C ALA A 334 1.84 -11.24 13.23
N LEU A 335 1.12 -11.38 14.36
CA LEU A 335 -0.06 -10.57 14.68
C LEU A 335 0.24 -9.43 15.66
N ASP A 336 1.48 -9.29 16.12
CA ASP A 336 1.88 -8.25 17.08
C ASP A 336 1.74 -6.87 16.42
N GLY A 337 0.71 -6.12 16.83
CA GLY A 337 0.38 -4.79 16.28
C GLY A 337 -0.83 -4.74 15.33
N LEU A 338 -1.42 -5.88 14.93
CA LEU A 338 -2.71 -5.93 14.24
C LEU A 338 -3.88 -6.03 15.22
N MET A 339 -3.64 -6.61 16.39
CA MET A 339 -4.53 -6.55 17.53
C MET A 339 -4.34 -5.18 18.17
N GLY A 340 -5.25 -4.24 17.90
CA GLY A 340 -5.35 -3.03 18.70
C GLY A 340 -5.49 -3.40 20.18
N GLU A 341 -5.09 -2.50 21.07
CA GLU A 341 -5.42 -2.59 22.50
C GLU A 341 -6.94 -2.41 22.70
N ASP A 342 -7.76 -3.30 22.13
CA ASP A 342 -9.12 -3.55 22.59
C ASP A 342 -9.04 -4.65 23.66
N GLY A 343 -8.32 -4.31 24.72
CA GLY A 343 -8.40 -4.98 26.01
C GLY A 343 -9.04 -3.98 26.96
N ASP A 344 -10.37 -3.92 26.93
CA ASP A 344 -11.16 -3.24 27.95
C ASP A 344 -10.74 -3.73 29.35
N GLU A 345 -10.72 -2.79 30.30
CA GLU A 345 -10.62 -3.03 31.75
C GLU A 345 -11.65 -4.04 32.28
#